data_AF-A0A3C0SW09-F1
#
_entry.id   AF-A0A3C0SW09-F1
#
_cell.length_a   1.000
_cell.length_b   1.000
_cell.length_c   1.000
_cell.angle_alpha   90.00
_cell.angle_beta   90.00
_cell.angle_gamma   90.00
#
_symmetry.space_group_name_H-M   'P 1'
#
loop_
_entity.id
_entity.type
_entity.pdbx_description
1 polymer ?
#
loop_
_entity_poly.entity_id
_entity_poly.type
_entity_poly.pdbx_seq_one_letter_code
_entity_poly.pdbx_strand_id
1 'polypeptide(L)'
;MDVQLKELLEKINKDGVETADQKASEIIADAEKKAADIIAKARKNADKIISDGEAEAAKAETGGKAAIAQAGRDLVLKTKTEIEILFKSIVDSDTKAAMSGKTLEDAVVTVVKAWADKGDYTVQLSEKDFTELQSSLNSKLAAELKKGVEIKPFAGIESGFRMTEKDGASYFNFTAEAVAANLAELLNPKLSGIITHSVKE
;
A
#
# COMPACT_ATOMS: atom_id res chain seq x y z
N MET A 1 74.87 -42.67 70.65
CA MET A 1 74.24 -41.35 70.37
C MET A 1 74.10 -41.09 68.88
N ASP A 2 75.03 -41.51 68.00
CA ASP A 2 74.89 -41.36 66.54
C ASP A 2 73.72 -42.11 65.87
N VAL A 3 73.37 -43.31 66.36
CA VAL A 3 72.32 -44.15 65.75
C VAL A 3 70.92 -43.54 65.96
N GLN A 4 70.63 -43.00 67.13
CA GLN A 4 69.35 -42.34 67.44
C GLN A 4 69.19 -41.02 66.69
N LEU A 5 70.28 -40.31 66.39
CA LEU A 5 70.23 -39.08 65.60
C LEU A 5 69.95 -39.38 64.11
N LYS A 6 70.52 -40.46 63.57
CA LYS A 6 70.24 -40.94 62.21
C LYS A 6 68.80 -41.41 62.04
N GLU A 7 68.29 -42.21 62.97
CA GLU A 7 66.87 -42.64 62.94
C GLU A 7 65.91 -41.45 63.03
N LEU A 8 66.22 -40.43 63.84
CA LEU A 8 65.41 -39.22 63.94
C LEU A 8 65.44 -38.41 62.63
N LEU A 9 66.61 -38.28 62.00
CA LEU A 9 66.77 -37.62 60.70
C LEU A 9 66.04 -38.37 59.59
N GLU A 10 66.14 -39.69 59.53
CA GLU A 10 65.40 -40.52 58.57
C GLU A 10 63.89 -40.38 58.76
N LYS A 11 63.42 -40.35 60.01
CA LYS A 11 62.00 -40.17 60.32
C LYS A 11 61.50 -38.78 59.92
N ILE A 12 62.24 -37.71 60.24
CA ILE A 12 61.90 -36.34 59.83
C ILE A 12 61.90 -36.21 58.31
N ASN A 13 62.86 -36.84 57.63
CA ASN A 13 62.95 -36.78 56.17
C ASN A 13 61.79 -37.56 55.54
N LYS A 14 61.46 -38.74 56.08
CA LYS A 14 60.30 -39.53 55.63
C LYS A 14 58.98 -38.80 55.86
N ASP A 15 58.75 -38.29 57.07
CA ASP A 15 57.53 -37.53 57.41
C ASP A 15 57.43 -36.25 56.56
N GLY A 16 58.55 -35.59 56.29
CA GLY A 16 58.64 -34.41 55.42
C GLY A 16 58.31 -34.71 53.96
N VAL A 17 58.85 -35.80 53.40
CA VAL A 17 58.54 -36.26 52.04
C VAL A 17 57.08 -36.69 51.93
N GLU A 18 56.55 -37.45 52.89
CA GLU A 18 55.18 -37.94 52.87
C GLU A 18 54.16 -36.77 52.99
N THR A 19 54.47 -35.77 53.82
CA THR A 19 53.67 -34.53 53.91
C THR A 19 53.75 -33.68 52.64
N ALA A 20 54.92 -33.63 51.99
CA ALA A 20 55.10 -32.91 50.73
C ALA A 20 54.34 -33.60 49.58
N ASP A 21 54.39 -34.93 49.52
CA ASP A 21 53.67 -35.73 48.53
C ASP A 21 52.15 -35.60 48.70
N GLN A 22 51.64 -35.62 49.94
CA GLN A 22 50.23 -35.34 50.21
C GLN A 22 49.81 -33.96 49.71
N LYS A 23 50.56 -32.90 50.05
CA LYS A 23 50.25 -31.54 49.59
C LYS A 23 50.36 -31.39 48.07
N ALA A 24 51.34 -32.03 47.44
CA ALA A 24 51.48 -32.03 45.99
C ALA A 24 50.27 -32.71 45.33
N SER A 25 49.82 -33.85 45.88
CA SER A 25 48.63 -34.55 45.41
C SER A 25 47.36 -33.70 45.57
N GLU A 26 47.19 -33.02 46.70
CA GLU A 26 46.08 -32.09 46.92
C GLU A 26 46.08 -30.94 45.91
N ILE A 27 47.25 -30.32 45.66
CA ILE A 27 47.38 -29.23 44.68
C ILE A 27 47.02 -29.70 43.27
N ILE A 28 47.48 -30.88 42.86
CA ILE A 28 47.17 -31.46 41.55
C ILE A 28 45.68 -31.73 41.44
N ALA A 29 45.07 -32.34 42.45
CA ALA A 29 43.63 -32.62 42.46
C ALA A 29 42.79 -31.34 42.37
N ASP A 30 43.18 -30.28 43.10
CA ASP A 30 42.52 -28.97 43.03
C ASP A 30 42.71 -28.30 41.67
N ALA A 31 43.88 -28.43 41.05
CA ALA A 31 44.16 -27.91 39.72
C ALA A 31 43.34 -28.63 38.65
N GLU A 32 43.27 -29.97 38.71
CA GLU A 32 42.43 -30.79 37.82
C GLU A 32 40.95 -30.45 37.94
N LYS A 33 40.46 -30.27 39.18
CA LYS A 33 39.08 -29.85 39.43
C LYS A 33 38.79 -28.47 38.83
N LYS A 34 39.68 -27.49 39.05
CA LYS A 34 39.54 -26.15 38.45
C LYS A 34 39.58 -26.19 36.92
N ALA A 35 40.45 -27.01 36.34
CA ALA A 35 40.51 -27.18 34.89
C ALA A 35 39.21 -27.79 34.34
N ALA A 36 38.68 -28.83 35.00
CA ALA A 36 37.40 -29.43 34.65
C ALA A 36 36.25 -28.41 34.74
N ASP A 37 36.20 -27.60 35.79
CA ASP A 37 35.19 -26.55 35.98
C ASP A 37 35.28 -25.46 34.89
N ILE A 38 36.49 -25.07 34.49
CA ILE A 38 36.71 -24.09 33.40
C ILE A 38 36.20 -24.67 32.08
N ILE A 39 36.55 -25.93 31.76
CA ILE A 39 36.10 -26.59 30.53
C ILE A 39 34.58 -26.74 30.52
N ALA A 40 33.97 -27.13 31.65
CA ALA A 40 32.52 -27.25 31.77
C ALA A 40 31.82 -25.90 31.56
N LYS A 41 32.32 -24.82 32.16
CA LYS A 41 31.81 -23.46 31.93
C LYS A 41 31.98 -23.01 30.49
N ALA A 42 33.13 -23.28 29.87
CA ALA A 42 33.40 -22.93 28.48
C ALA A 42 32.45 -23.65 27.52
N ARG A 43 32.21 -24.96 27.73
CA ARG A 43 31.24 -25.74 26.95
C ARG A 43 29.83 -25.20 27.11
N LYS A 44 29.38 -24.96 28.34
CA LYS A 44 28.05 -24.37 28.59
C LYS A 44 27.87 -23.01 27.91
N ASN A 45 28.90 -22.17 27.94
CA ASN A 45 28.87 -20.87 27.25
C ASN A 45 28.83 -21.03 25.74
N ALA A 46 29.60 -21.97 25.18
CA ALA A 46 29.57 -22.27 23.75
C ALA A 46 28.19 -22.79 23.32
N ASP A 47 27.62 -23.75 24.04
CA ASP A 47 26.27 -24.28 23.78
C ASP A 47 25.23 -23.16 23.84
N LYS A 48 25.36 -22.24 24.81
CA LYS A 48 24.50 -21.07 24.92
C LYS A 48 24.64 -20.14 23.71
N ILE A 49 25.86 -19.82 23.29
CA ILE A 49 26.10 -18.95 22.12
C ILE A 49 25.49 -19.58 20.86
N ILE A 50 25.64 -20.88 20.66
CA ILE A 50 25.05 -21.60 19.53
C ILE A 50 23.53 -21.54 19.60
N SER A 51 22.94 -21.89 20.75
CA SER A 51 21.49 -21.86 20.92
C SER A 51 20.89 -20.46 20.76
N ASP A 52 21.55 -19.42 21.28
CA ASP A 52 21.11 -18.03 21.14
C ASP A 52 21.21 -17.60 19.66
N GLY A 53 22.28 -17.98 18.97
CA GLY A 53 22.48 -17.72 17.55
C GLY A 53 21.45 -18.40 16.65
N GLU A 54 21.11 -19.66 16.92
CA GLU A 54 20.05 -20.39 16.22
C GLU A 54 18.68 -19.74 16.42
N ALA A 55 18.37 -19.33 17.66
CA ALA A 55 17.12 -18.66 17.97
C ALA A 55 17.00 -17.30 17.27
N GLU A 56 18.09 -16.53 17.20
CA GLU A 56 18.12 -15.24 16.50
C GLU A 56 18.02 -15.42 14.98
N ALA A 57 18.71 -16.40 14.41
CA ALA A 57 18.60 -16.75 12.99
C ALA A 57 17.16 -17.15 12.61
N ALA A 58 16.50 -17.98 13.42
CA ALA A 58 15.11 -18.38 13.18
C ALA A 58 14.13 -17.19 13.25
N LYS A 59 14.35 -16.26 14.20
CA LYS A 59 13.58 -15.01 14.28
C LYS A 59 13.81 -14.13 13.06
N ALA A 60 15.07 -13.95 12.63
CA ALA A 60 15.41 -13.17 11.46
C ALA A 60 14.81 -13.76 10.18
N GLU A 61 14.85 -15.08 10.01
CA GLU A 61 14.24 -15.77 8.87
C GLU A 61 12.72 -15.56 8.85
N THR A 62 12.05 -15.76 9.99
CA THR A 62 10.60 -15.57 10.11
C THR A 62 10.21 -14.12 9.83
N GLY A 63 10.97 -13.16 10.39
CA GLY A 63 10.79 -11.72 10.14
C GLY A 63 11.01 -11.35 8.68
N GLY A 64 12.04 -11.91 8.04
CA GLY A 64 12.34 -11.70 6.63
C GLY A 64 11.23 -12.22 5.72
N LYS A 65 10.71 -13.42 5.98
CA LYS A 65 9.56 -13.98 5.22
C LYS A 65 8.32 -13.10 5.37
N ALA A 66 8.03 -12.62 6.57
CA ALA A 66 6.90 -11.72 6.81
C ALA A 66 7.07 -10.38 6.09
N ALA A 67 8.27 -9.81 6.09
CA ALA A 67 8.59 -8.56 5.39
C ALA A 67 8.44 -8.70 3.87
N ILE A 68 8.92 -9.80 3.28
CA ILE A 68 8.74 -10.07 1.84
C ILE A 68 7.25 -10.21 1.50
N ALA A 69 6.48 -10.95 2.31
CA ALA A 69 5.04 -11.10 2.09
C ALA A 69 4.30 -9.75 2.17
N GLN A 70 4.71 -8.86 3.08
CA GLN A 70 4.17 -7.50 3.16
C GLN A 70 4.53 -6.67 1.92
N ALA A 71 5.79 -6.67 1.52
CA ALA A 71 6.24 -5.97 0.31
C ALA A 71 5.49 -6.44 -0.95
N GLY A 72 5.21 -7.74 -1.07
CA GLY A 72 4.39 -8.29 -2.15
C GLY A 72 2.95 -7.76 -2.14
N ARG A 73 2.30 -7.70 -0.98
CA ARG A 73 0.96 -7.09 -0.84
C ARG A 73 0.97 -5.61 -1.21
N ASP A 74 1.96 -4.87 -0.73
CA ASP A 74 2.08 -3.43 -0.98
C ASP A 74 2.31 -3.15 -2.47
N LEU A 75 3.12 -3.97 -3.15
CA LEU A 75 3.33 -3.89 -4.59
C LEU A 75 2.00 -4.06 -5.36
N VAL A 76 1.24 -5.11 -5.05
CA VAL A 76 -0.05 -5.39 -5.69
C VAL A 76 -1.02 -4.22 -5.49
N LEU A 77 -1.16 -3.73 -4.26
CA LEU A 77 -2.04 -2.61 -3.95
C LEU A 77 -1.62 -1.34 -4.68
N LYS A 78 -0.33 -1.02 -4.71
CA LYS A 78 0.18 0.15 -5.42
C LYS A 78 -0.07 0.04 -6.92
N THR A 79 0.23 -1.10 -7.52
CA THR A 79 -0.03 -1.34 -8.94
C THR A 79 -1.51 -1.20 -9.27
N LYS A 80 -2.41 -1.74 -8.43
CA LYS A 80 -3.85 -1.55 -8.59
C LYS A 80 -4.23 -0.07 -8.64
N THR A 81 -3.77 0.72 -7.65
CA THR A 81 -4.05 2.15 -7.58
C THR A 81 -3.55 2.90 -8.82
N GLU A 82 -2.33 2.61 -9.29
CA GLU A 82 -1.77 3.25 -10.49
C GLU A 82 -2.59 2.92 -11.74
N ILE A 83 -3.07 1.68 -11.89
CA ILE A 83 -3.94 1.30 -13.00
C ILE A 83 -5.29 2.04 -12.92
N GLU A 84 -5.88 2.17 -11.74
CA GLU A 84 -7.14 2.92 -11.55
C GLU A 84 -6.97 4.41 -11.89
N ILE A 85 -5.82 5.02 -11.53
CA ILE A 85 -5.48 6.40 -11.90
C ILE A 85 -5.35 6.55 -13.42
N LEU A 86 -4.60 5.65 -14.07
CA LEU A 86 -4.43 5.66 -15.52
C LEU A 86 -5.78 5.50 -16.24
N PHE A 87 -6.60 4.56 -15.77
CA PHE A 87 -7.91 4.31 -16.33
C PHE A 87 -8.83 5.54 -16.20
N LYS A 88 -8.87 6.16 -15.02
CA LYS A 88 -9.62 7.40 -14.82
C LYS A 88 -9.16 8.49 -15.78
N SER A 89 -7.85 8.68 -15.93
CA SER A 89 -7.32 9.69 -16.85
C SER A 89 -7.71 9.44 -18.32
N ILE A 90 -7.77 8.17 -18.75
CA ILE A 90 -8.24 7.79 -20.09
C ILE A 90 -9.73 8.13 -20.23
N VAL A 91 -10.56 7.71 -19.27
CA VAL A 91 -12.00 7.98 -19.29
C VAL A 91 -12.29 9.48 -19.31
N ASP A 92 -11.58 10.28 -18.51
CA ASP A 92 -11.73 11.74 -18.47
C ASP A 92 -11.38 12.36 -19.84
N SER A 93 -10.23 11.98 -20.42
CA SER A 93 -9.77 12.47 -21.72
C SER A 93 -10.73 12.10 -22.86
N ASP A 94 -11.10 10.82 -22.95
CA ASP A 94 -11.95 10.31 -24.02
C ASP A 94 -13.37 10.87 -23.92
N THR A 95 -13.90 11.02 -22.70
CA THR A 95 -15.21 11.65 -22.49
C THR A 95 -15.19 13.11 -22.91
N LYS A 96 -14.15 13.86 -22.54
CA LYS A 96 -13.99 15.27 -22.93
C LYS A 96 -13.88 15.43 -24.45
N ALA A 97 -13.13 14.54 -25.12
CA ALA A 97 -13.04 14.53 -26.58
C ALA A 97 -14.39 14.22 -27.23
N ALA A 98 -15.12 13.22 -26.69
CA ALA A 98 -16.42 12.81 -27.19
C ALA A 98 -17.52 13.87 -26.96
N MET A 99 -17.47 14.62 -25.85
CA MET A 99 -18.45 15.67 -25.53
C MET A 99 -18.12 17.02 -26.19
N SER A 100 -17.88 16.98 -27.50
CA SER A 100 -17.63 18.15 -28.33
C SER A 100 -18.35 18.06 -29.68
N GLY A 101 -18.48 19.20 -30.37
CA GLY A 101 -19.04 19.27 -31.72
C GLY A 101 -20.42 18.62 -31.87
N LYS A 102 -20.56 17.75 -32.88
CA LYS A 102 -21.84 17.11 -33.23
C LYS A 102 -22.41 16.22 -32.12
N THR A 103 -21.55 15.49 -31.40
CA THR A 103 -22.00 14.61 -30.31
C THR A 103 -22.59 15.41 -29.16
N LEU A 104 -21.95 16.53 -28.80
CA LEU A 104 -22.49 17.45 -27.79
C LEU A 104 -23.83 18.03 -28.25
N GLU A 105 -23.91 18.47 -29.50
CA GLU A 105 -25.13 19.01 -30.07
C GLU A 105 -26.29 18.00 -30.02
N ASP A 106 -26.05 16.77 -30.48
CA ASP A 106 -27.07 15.72 -30.51
C ASP A 106 -27.47 15.29 -29.07
N ALA A 107 -26.54 15.31 -28.11
CA ALA A 107 -26.82 15.07 -26.70
C ALA A 107 -27.72 16.15 -26.09
N VAL A 108 -27.40 17.43 -26.32
CA VAL A 108 -28.23 18.57 -25.88
C VAL A 108 -29.63 18.46 -26.47
N VAL A 109 -29.73 18.22 -27.78
CA VAL A 109 -31.02 18.11 -28.47
C VAL A 109 -31.86 16.97 -27.88
N THR A 110 -31.24 15.82 -27.62
CA THR A 110 -31.91 14.65 -27.07
C THR A 110 -32.43 14.90 -25.66
N VAL A 111 -31.59 15.47 -24.77
CA VAL A 111 -31.97 15.74 -23.39
C VAL A 111 -33.05 16.82 -23.31
N VAL A 112 -32.88 17.93 -24.04
CA VAL A 112 -33.87 19.02 -24.05
C VAL A 112 -35.21 18.52 -24.57
N LYS A 113 -35.26 17.76 -25.67
CA LYS A 113 -36.53 17.22 -26.19
C LYS A 113 -37.24 16.29 -25.22
N ALA A 114 -36.49 15.48 -24.47
CA ALA A 114 -37.08 14.58 -23.48
C ALA A 114 -37.62 15.31 -22.23
N TRP A 115 -37.22 16.56 -22.01
CA TRP A 115 -37.52 17.33 -20.80
C TRP A 115 -38.30 18.63 -21.05
N ALA A 116 -38.44 19.06 -22.31
CA ALA A 116 -39.07 20.34 -22.68
C ALA A 116 -40.53 20.48 -22.21
N ASP A 117 -41.24 19.37 -21.97
CA ASP A 117 -42.63 19.39 -21.49
C ASP A 117 -42.74 19.29 -19.96
N LYS A 118 -41.62 19.18 -19.24
CA LYS A 118 -41.58 18.97 -17.78
C LYS A 118 -41.32 20.24 -16.97
N GLY A 119 -40.93 21.33 -17.63
CA GLY A 119 -40.66 22.61 -16.97
C GLY A 119 -39.85 23.57 -17.84
N ASP A 120 -39.60 24.76 -17.27
CA ASP A 120 -38.76 25.78 -17.88
C ASP A 120 -37.29 25.59 -17.47
N TYR A 121 -36.46 25.23 -18.44
CA TYR A 121 -35.05 24.92 -18.22
C TYR A 121 -34.12 25.90 -18.94
N THR A 122 -32.99 26.21 -18.31
CA THR A 122 -31.85 26.90 -18.93
C THR A 122 -30.72 25.89 -19.17
N VAL A 123 -30.36 25.72 -20.43
CA VAL A 123 -29.18 24.96 -20.87
C VAL A 123 -27.96 25.87 -20.86
N GLN A 124 -26.92 25.44 -20.18
CA GLN A 124 -25.66 26.15 -20.01
C GLN A 124 -24.54 25.37 -20.68
N LEU A 125 -23.82 26.02 -21.59
CA LEU A 125 -22.69 25.46 -22.35
C LEU A 125 -21.42 26.29 -22.07
N SER A 126 -20.25 25.75 -22.41
CA SER A 126 -19.02 26.56 -22.45
C SER A 126 -19.18 27.74 -23.43
N GLU A 127 -18.47 28.84 -23.23
CA GLU A 127 -18.52 29.99 -24.15
C GLU A 127 -18.14 29.62 -25.59
N LYS A 128 -17.17 28.72 -25.71
CA LYS A 128 -16.71 28.17 -26.99
C LYS A 128 -17.81 27.37 -27.68
N ASP A 129 -18.33 26.34 -26.99
CA ASP A 129 -19.33 25.43 -27.57
C ASP A 129 -20.65 26.17 -27.86
N PHE A 130 -21.00 27.15 -27.01
CA PHE A 130 -22.14 28.03 -27.27
C PHE A 130 -21.95 28.76 -28.61
N THR A 131 -20.82 29.42 -28.80
CA THR A 131 -20.55 30.17 -30.04
C THR A 131 -20.56 29.27 -31.27
N GLU A 132 -20.00 28.06 -31.17
CA GLU A 132 -19.93 27.10 -32.28
C GLU A 132 -21.30 26.45 -32.60
N LEU A 133 -22.13 26.17 -31.59
CA LEU A 133 -23.34 25.36 -31.74
C LEU A 133 -24.65 26.16 -31.70
N GLN A 134 -24.65 27.43 -31.24
CA GLN A 134 -25.86 28.22 -31.00
C GLN A 134 -26.82 28.25 -32.21
N SER A 135 -26.31 28.48 -33.42
CA SER A 135 -27.13 28.55 -34.63
C SER A 135 -27.85 27.23 -34.92
N SER A 136 -27.13 26.11 -34.80
CA SER A 136 -27.68 24.77 -35.06
C SER A 136 -28.66 24.35 -33.96
N LEU A 137 -28.32 24.62 -32.68
CA LEU A 137 -29.20 24.35 -31.54
C LEU A 137 -30.49 25.16 -31.63
N ASN A 138 -30.42 26.46 -31.96
CA ASN A 138 -31.62 27.29 -32.13
C ASN A 138 -32.54 26.78 -33.24
N SER A 139 -31.97 26.25 -34.32
CA SER A 139 -32.74 25.64 -35.42
C SER A 139 -33.40 24.32 -34.99
N LYS A 140 -32.63 23.41 -34.37
CA LYS A 140 -33.10 22.07 -33.97
C LYS A 140 -34.04 22.07 -32.77
N LEU A 141 -33.99 23.11 -31.93
CA LEU A 141 -34.77 23.27 -30.70
C LEU A 141 -35.78 24.43 -30.78
N ALA A 142 -36.14 24.90 -31.98
CA ALA A 142 -37.00 26.07 -32.16
C ALA A 142 -38.39 25.94 -31.49
N ALA A 143 -38.92 24.72 -31.39
CA ALA A 143 -40.21 24.48 -30.72
C ALA A 143 -40.06 24.53 -29.20
N GLU A 144 -38.98 23.98 -28.67
CA GLU A 144 -38.65 23.90 -27.25
C GLU A 144 -38.26 25.28 -26.69
N LEU A 145 -37.55 26.09 -27.48
CA LEU A 145 -37.25 27.48 -27.14
C LEU A 145 -38.53 28.32 -27.00
N LYS A 146 -39.54 28.08 -27.86
CA LYS A 146 -40.86 28.74 -27.73
C LYS A 146 -41.64 28.29 -26.49
N LYS A 147 -41.33 27.10 -25.97
CA LYS A 147 -41.93 26.57 -24.74
C LYS A 147 -41.28 27.10 -23.46
N GLY A 148 -40.21 27.89 -23.55
CA GLY A 148 -39.58 28.53 -22.40
C GLY A 148 -38.15 28.07 -22.10
N VAL A 149 -37.60 27.13 -22.88
CA VAL A 149 -36.20 26.71 -22.77
C VAL A 149 -35.28 27.84 -23.22
N GLU A 150 -34.21 28.09 -22.47
CA GLU A 150 -33.19 29.07 -22.81
C GLU A 150 -31.82 28.39 -22.95
N ILE A 151 -30.99 28.84 -23.90
CA ILE A 151 -29.62 28.35 -24.06
C ILE A 151 -28.67 29.53 -23.86
N LYS A 152 -27.72 29.39 -22.93
CA LYS A 152 -26.79 30.47 -22.54
C LYS A 152 -25.36 29.95 -22.37
N PRO A 153 -24.34 30.79 -22.60
CA PRO A 153 -22.98 30.46 -22.21
C PRO A 153 -22.81 30.54 -20.69
N PHE A 154 -21.88 29.75 -20.14
CA PHE A 154 -21.50 29.77 -18.74
C PHE A 154 -20.01 29.44 -18.59
N ALA A 155 -19.25 30.37 -18.02
CA ALA A 155 -17.80 30.26 -17.88
C ALA A 155 -17.33 29.12 -16.95
N GLY A 156 -18.20 28.59 -16.09
CA GLY A 156 -17.86 27.50 -15.18
C GLY A 156 -17.93 26.10 -15.80
N ILE A 157 -18.12 25.98 -17.12
CA ILE A 157 -18.13 24.70 -17.84
C ILE A 157 -17.03 24.72 -18.90
N GLU A 158 -16.12 23.73 -18.82
CA GLU A 158 -15.07 23.56 -19.81
C GLU A 158 -15.54 22.74 -21.03
N SER A 159 -16.35 21.69 -20.80
CA SER A 159 -16.90 20.80 -21.84
C SER A 159 -18.18 20.11 -21.35
N GLY A 160 -19.10 19.85 -22.28
CA GLY A 160 -20.44 19.33 -21.99
C GLY A 160 -21.44 20.44 -21.70
N PHE A 161 -22.50 20.13 -20.96
CA PHE A 161 -23.56 21.10 -20.64
C PHE A 161 -24.21 20.84 -19.28
N ARG A 162 -24.90 21.86 -18.76
CA ARG A 162 -25.74 21.75 -17.57
C ARG A 162 -27.15 22.21 -17.91
N MET A 163 -28.14 21.61 -17.29
CA MET A 163 -29.54 22.04 -17.40
C MET A 163 -30.03 22.47 -16.02
N THR A 164 -30.44 23.71 -15.87
CA THR A 164 -30.86 24.30 -14.59
C THR A 164 -32.32 24.73 -14.69
N GLU A 165 -33.14 24.49 -13.67
CA GLU A 165 -34.50 25.03 -13.61
C GLU A 165 -34.49 26.55 -13.48
N LYS A 166 -35.46 27.26 -14.07
CA LYS A 166 -35.47 28.74 -14.06
C LYS A 166 -35.52 29.37 -12.67
N ASP A 167 -36.09 28.67 -11.70
CA ASP A 167 -36.11 29.09 -10.28
C ASP A 167 -34.77 28.85 -9.56
N GLY A 168 -33.82 28.19 -10.23
CA GLY A 168 -32.52 27.81 -9.68
C GLY A 168 -32.60 26.71 -8.62
N ALA A 169 -33.76 26.07 -8.43
CA ALA A 169 -33.97 25.09 -7.37
C ALA A 169 -33.17 23.80 -7.59
N SER A 170 -32.97 23.40 -8.85
CA SER A 170 -32.22 22.20 -9.19
C SER A 170 -31.43 22.32 -10.49
N TYR A 171 -30.44 21.45 -10.65
CA TYR A 171 -29.70 21.31 -11.90
C TYR A 171 -29.29 19.87 -12.18
N PHE A 172 -29.20 19.57 -13.47
CA PHE A 172 -28.70 18.32 -14.02
C PHE A 172 -27.35 18.59 -14.68
N ASN A 173 -26.34 17.86 -14.22
CA ASN A 173 -24.97 18.03 -14.66
C ASN A 173 -24.61 17.00 -15.73
N PHE A 174 -24.44 17.47 -16.97
CA PHE A 174 -23.98 16.68 -18.12
C PHE A 174 -22.63 17.22 -18.62
N THR A 175 -21.79 17.74 -17.72
CA THR A 175 -20.41 18.09 -18.08
C THR A 175 -19.61 16.83 -18.36
N ALA A 176 -18.55 16.96 -19.18
CA ALA A 176 -17.64 15.86 -19.47
C ALA A 176 -17.08 15.22 -18.18
N GLU A 177 -16.74 16.05 -17.18
CA GLU A 177 -16.25 15.59 -15.89
C GLU A 177 -17.30 14.77 -15.11
N ALA A 178 -18.56 15.20 -15.11
CA ALA A 178 -19.63 14.47 -14.43
C ALA A 178 -19.91 13.12 -15.12
N VAL A 179 -19.94 13.10 -16.46
CA VAL A 179 -20.12 11.87 -17.23
C VAL A 179 -18.95 10.92 -17.01
N ALA A 180 -17.72 11.43 -17.06
CA ALA A 180 -16.52 10.62 -16.84
C ALA A 180 -16.49 10.03 -15.42
N ALA A 181 -16.89 10.80 -14.40
CA ALA A 181 -16.99 10.30 -13.02
C ALA A 181 -18.00 9.15 -12.90
N ASN A 182 -19.19 9.27 -13.51
CA ASN A 182 -20.19 8.21 -13.52
C ASN A 182 -19.71 6.97 -14.28
N LEU A 183 -19.02 7.15 -15.41
CA LEU A 183 -18.42 6.04 -16.17
C LEU A 183 -17.33 5.34 -15.34
N ALA A 184 -16.46 6.10 -14.67
CA ALA A 184 -15.45 5.55 -13.79
C ALA A 184 -16.08 4.74 -12.64
N GLU A 185 -17.13 5.24 -12.00
CA GLU A 185 -17.85 4.52 -10.95
C GLU A 185 -18.43 3.18 -11.46
N LEU A 186 -18.96 3.15 -12.69
CA LEU A 186 -19.49 1.94 -13.31
C LEU A 186 -18.39 0.94 -13.72
N LEU A 187 -17.25 1.44 -14.20
CA LEU A 187 -16.21 0.61 -14.83
C LEU A 187 -15.13 0.15 -13.83
N ASN A 188 -14.86 0.92 -12.77
CA ASN A 188 -13.88 0.60 -11.74
C ASN A 188 -14.09 -0.78 -11.09
N PRO A 189 -15.33 -1.20 -10.74
CA PRO A 189 -15.55 -2.54 -10.18
C PRO A 189 -15.11 -3.66 -11.13
N LYS A 190 -15.35 -3.50 -12.44
CA LYS A 190 -14.92 -4.48 -13.45
C LYS A 190 -13.41 -4.53 -13.58
N LEU A 191 -12.76 -3.36 -13.64
CA LEU A 191 -11.30 -3.24 -13.67
C LEU A 191 -10.65 -3.87 -12.43
N SER A 192 -11.15 -3.52 -11.25
CA SER A 192 -10.74 -4.12 -9.97
C SER A 192 -10.90 -5.65 -9.96
N GLY A 193 -12.00 -6.17 -10.54
CA GLY A 193 -12.25 -7.59 -10.67
C GLY A 193 -11.21 -8.31 -11.54
N ILE A 194 -10.85 -7.72 -12.68
CA ILE A 194 -9.82 -8.24 -13.58
C ILE A 194 -8.46 -8.27 -12.87
N ILE A 195 -8.06 -7.15 -12.26
CA ILE A 195 -6.76 -7.05 -11.54
C ILE A 195 -6.67 -8.09 -10.42
N THR A 196 -7.75 -8.27 -9.66
CA THR A 196 -7.77 -9.21 -8.52
C THR A 196 -7.70 -10.67 -8.97
N HIS A 197 -8.26 -11.01 -10.14
CA HIS A 197 -8.13 -12.36 -10.70
C HIS A 197 -6.70 -12.66 -11.14
N SER A 198 -6.05 -11.72 -11.82
CA SER A 198 -4.70 -11.91 -12.37
C SER A 198 -3.58 -12.06 -11.34
N VAL A 199 -3.85 -11.77 -10.05
CA VAL A 199 -2.87 -11.88 -8.95
C VAL A 199 -3.07 -13.16 -8.12
N LYS A 200 -4.17 -13.89 -8.34
CA LYS A 200 -4.45 -15.16 -7.64
C LYS A 200 -3.91 -16.39 -8.39
N GLU A 201 -3.55 -16.25 -9.66
CA GLU A 201 -2.83 -17.25 -10.46
C GLU A 201 -1.32 -17.10 -10.29
#